data_AF-A0A7G2IWK0-F1
#
_entry.id   AF-A0A7G2IWK0-F1
#
_cell.length_a   1.000
_cell.length_b   1.000
_cell.length_c   1.000
_cell.angle_alpha   90.00
_cell.angle_beta   90.00
_cell.angle_gamma   90.00
#
_symmetry.space_group_name_H-M   'P 1'
#
loop_
_entity.id
_entity.type
_entity.pdbx_description
1 polymer ?
#
loop_
_entity_poly.entity_id
_entity_poly.type
_entity_poly.pdbx_seq_one_letter_code
_entity_poly.pdbx_strand_id
1 'polypeptide(L)'
;MLSAQATDVSVNKATAKLYPVANTPAAMLELGVEGVKSYIKTIGLFNSKAENVIKTCRILLEQHNGEVPEDRAALEALPGVGRKTANVVLNTAFGWPTIAVDTHIFPGM
;
A
#
# COMPACT_ATOMS: atom_id res chain seq x y z
N MET A 1 -2.79 -1.02 -1.01
CA MET A 1 -3.04 0.35 -0.51
C MET A 1 -3.69 1.25 -1.57
N LEU A 2 -3.06 1.51 -2.72
CA LEU A 2 -3.67 2.36 -3.76
C LEU A 2 -4.84 1.69 -4.52
N SER A 3 -4.83 0.36 -4.65
CA SER A 3 -5.83 -0.43 -5.39
C SER A 3 -7.19 -0.58 -4.71
N ALA A 4 -7.32 -0.24 -3.42
CA ALA A 4 -8.61 -0.32 -2.74
C ALA A 4 -9.63 0.61 -3.41
N GLN A 5 -10.74 0.07 -3.92
CA GLN A 5 -11.75 0.83 -4.68
C GLN A 5 -11.16 1.64 -5.86
N ALA A 6 -10.19 1.07 -6.56
CA ALA A 6 -9.58 1.66 -7.75
C ALA A 6 -9.36 0.58 -8.82
N THR A 7 -9.29 0.98 -10.09
CA THR A 7 -8.94 0.06 -11.17
C THR A 7 -7.42 -0.04 -11.31
N ASP A 8 -6.91 -1.20 -11.68
CA ASP A 8 -5.47 -1.41 -11.91
C ASP A 8 -4.91 -0.42 -12.92
N VAL A 9 -5.68 -0.09 -13.96
CA VAL A 9 -5.32 0.94 -14.95
C VAL A 9 -5.11 2.31 -14.30
N SER A 10 -5.99 2.74 -13.40
CA SER A 10 -5.84 4.02 -12.70
C SER A 10 -4.63 4.04 -11.76
N VAL A 11 -4.38 2.93 -11.06
CA VAL A 11 -3.24 2.77 -10.15
C VAL A 11 -1.93 2.78 -10.94
N ASN A 12 -1.85 2.03 -12.04
CA ASN A 12 -0.67 1.96 -12.90
C ASN A 12 -0.34 3.31 -13.52
N LYS A 13 -1.35 4.08 -13.96
CA LYS A 13 -1.13 5.44 -14.49
C LYS A 13 -0.59 6.40 -13.44
N ALA A 14 -1.06 6.32 -12.20
CA ALA A 14 -0.59 7.19 -11.12
C ALA A 14 0.84 6.80 -10.68
N THR A 15 1.07 5.50 -10.45
CA THR A 15 2.37 4.97 -10.02
C THR A 15 3.46 5.16 -11.08
N ALA A 16 3.13 5.04 -12.38
CA ALA A 16 4.06 5.32 -13.47
C ALA A 16 4.60 6.76 -13.46
N LYS A 17 3.84 7.72 -12.90
CA LYS A 17 4.30 9.12 -12.74
C LYS A 17 4.96 9.38 -11.39
N LEU A 18 4.49 8.69 -10.35
CA LEU A 18 4.96 8.86 -8.97
C LEU A 18 6.31 8.18 -8.72
N TYR A 19 6.47 6.93 -9.13
CA TYR A 19 7.67 6.15 -8.79
C TYR A 19 8.98 6.67 -9.41
N PRO A 20 9.00 7.31 -10.60
CA PRO A 20 10.21 7.96 -11.08
C PRO A 20 10.73 9.10 -10.18
N VAL A 21 9.85 9.72 -9.39
CA VAL A 21 10.22 10.83 -8.48
C VAL A 21 10.31 10.40 -7.02
N ALA A 22 9.51 9.41 -6.61
CA ALA A 22 9.46 8.89 -5.25
C ALA A 22 9.09 7.41 -5.26
N ASN A 23 10.10 6.54 -5.10
CA ASN A 23 9.94 5.09 -4.99
C ASN A 23 10.49 4.51 -3.67
N THR A 24 11.03 5.34 -2.78
CA THR A 24 11.50 4.92 -1.45
C THR A 24 10.65 5.58 -0.35
N PRO A 25 10.59 5.00 0.86
CA PRO A 25 9.90 5.62 1.99
C PRO A 25 10.40 7.05 2.28
N ALA A 26 11.72 7.26 2.20
CA ALA A 26 12.33 8.57 2.39
C ALA A 26 11.88 9.59 1.32
N ALA A 27 11.92 9.21 0.04
CA ALA A 27 11.49 10.09 -1.05
C ALA A 27 9.98 10.39 -0.99
N MET A 28 9.15 9.42 -0.57
CA MET A 28 7.72 9.65 -0.33
C MET A 28 7.48 10.66 0.80
N LEU A 29 8.24 10.57 1.91
CA LEU A 29 8.13 11.54 2.99
C LEU A 29 8.58 12.94 2.59
N GLU A 30 9.67 13.05 1.82
CA GLU A 30 10.16 14.32 1.28
C GLU A 30 9.12 14.96 0.35
N LEU A 31 8.47 14.16 -0.49
CA LEU A 31 7.38 14.61 -1.35
C LEU A 31 6.15 15.08 -0.55
N GLY A 32 5.91 14.49 0.62
CA GLY A 32 4.85 14.86 1.54
C GLY A 32 3.45 14.48 1.05
N VAL A 33 2.45 14.70 1.92
CA VAL A 33 1.05 14.32 1.64
C VAL A 33 0.51 15.04 0.39
N GLU A 34 0.73 16.35 0.27
CA GLU A 34 0.21 17.14 -0.85
C GLU A 34 0.89 16.78 -2.18
N GLY A 35 2.20 16.51 -2.15
CA GLY A 35 2.92 16.02 -3.31
C GLY A 35 2.35 14.68 -3.78
N VAL A 36 2.21 13.70 -2.88
CA VAL A 36 1.59 12.40 -3.21
C VAL A 36 0.17 12.57 -3.76
N LYS A 37 -0.69 13.38 -3.12
CA LYS A 37 -2.04 13.67 -3.60
C LYS A 37 -2.06 14.15 -5.06
N SER A 38 -1.11 15.00 -5.45
CA SER A 38 -1.05 15.53 -6.82
C SER A 38 -0.88 14.43 -7.89
N TYR A 39 -0.14 13.36 -7.57
CA TYR A 39 0.08 12.20 -8.45
C TYR A 39 -1.09 11.22 -8.44
N ILE A 40 -1.74 11.03 -7.28
CA ILE A 40 -2.80 10.03 -7.12
C ILE A 40 -4.23 10.60 -7.14
N LYS A 41 -4.41 11.90 -7.41
CA LYS A 41 -5.73 12.59 -7.40
C LYS A 41 -6.79 11.97 -8.31
N THR A 42 -6.38 11.20 -9.32
CA THR A 42 -7.27 10.48 -10.23
C THR A 42 -7.82 9.18 -9.64
N ILE A 43 -7.34 8.77 -8.46
CA ILE A 43 -7.75 7.56 -7.75
C ILE A 43 -8.80 7.93 -6.70
N GLY A 44 -9.86 7.12 -6.57
CA GLY A 44 -10.85 7.29 -5.50
C GLY A 44 -10.20 7.23 -4.11
N LEU A 45 -10.71 8.02 -3.17
CA LEU A 45 -10.20 8.13 -1.79
C LEU A 45 -8.73 8.61 -1.69
N PHE A 46 -8.26 9.38 -2.67
CA PHE A 46 -6.85 9.80 -2.73
C PHE A 46 -6.37 10.56 -1.48
N ASN A 47 -7.23 11.32 -0.81
CA ASN A 47 -6.86 12.06 0.40
C ASN A 47 -6.41 11.12 1.52
N SER A 48 -7.24 10.17 1.90
CA SER A 48 -6.92 9.18 2.95
C SER A 48 -5.81 8.22 2.50
N LYS A 49 -5.75 7.88 1.21
CA LYS A 49 -4.65 7.07 0.66
C LYS A 49 -3.30 7.77 0.77
N ALA A 50 -3.22 9.05 0.43
CA ALA A 50 -1.98 9.81 0.55
C ALA A 50 -1.50 9.89 2.00
N GLU A 51 -2.41 10.14 2.95
CA GLU A 51 -2.09 10.12 4.38
C GLU A 51 -1.59 8.75 4.83
N ASN A 52 -2.25 7.67 4.41
CA ASN A 52 -1.83 6.31 4.75
C ASN A 52 -0.45 5.97 4.16
N VAL A 53 -0.17 6.37 2.91
CA VAL A 53 1.15 6.20 2.28
C VAL A 53 2.22 6.87 3.12
N ILE A 54 2.04 8.14 3.47
CA ILE A 54 3.01 8.91 4.25
C ILE A 54 3.20 8.33 5.66
N LYS A 55 2.12 7.96 6.35
CA LYS A 55 2.20 7.34 7.68
C LYS A 55 2.91 5.98 7.62
N THR A 56 2.61 5.16 6.61
CA THR A 56 3.31 3.89 6.39
C THR A 56 4.79 4.13 6.12
N CYS A 57 5.17 5.04 5.23
CA CYS A 57 6.58 5.35 4.96
C CYS A 57 7.33 5.80 6.23
N ARG A 58 6.68 6.59 7.09
CA ARG A 58 7.22 6.97 8.39
C ARG A 58 7.45 5.77 9.29
N ILE A 59 6.46 4.90 9.47
CA ILE A 59 6.58 3.68 10.29
C ILE A 59 7.69 2.78 9.76
N LEU A 60 7.80 2.61 8.44
CA LEU A 60 8.87 1.81 7.85
C LEU A 60 10.25 2.35 8.21
N LEU A 61 10.48 3.67 8.10
CA LEU A 61 11.77 4.26 8.47
C LEU A 61 12.05 4.19 9.98
N GLU A 62 11.05 4.45 10.81
CA GLU A 62 11.22 4.54 12.27
C GLU A 62 11.32 3.16 12.95
N GLN A 63 10.60 2.16 12.45
CA GLN A 63 10.43 0.86 13.13
C GLN A 63 10.98 -0.33 12.34
N HIS A 64 11.19 -0.17 11.03
CA HIS A 64 11.61 -1.26 10.14
C HIS A 64 12.82 -0.88 9.27
N ASN A 65 13.59 0.15 9.69
CA ASN A 65 14.81 0.59 8.99
C ASN A 65 14.62 0.95 7.50
N GLY A 66 13.41 1.33 7.11
CA GLY A 66 13.04 1.66 5.73
C GLY A 66 12.67 0.46 4.87
N GLU A 67 12.64 -0.74 5.43
CA GLU A 67 12.32 -1.97 4.70
C GLU A 67 10.88 -2.42 4.99
N VAL A 68 10.26 -3.08 4.01
CA VAL A 68 8.94 -3.69 4.18
C VAL A 68 9.10 -4.93 5.05
N PRO A 69 8.42 -5.03 6.21
CA PRO A 69 8.60 -6.16 7.11
C PRO A 69 8.04 -7.45 6.49
N GLU A 70 8.81 -8.52 6.55
CA GLU A 70 8.38 -9.88 6.20
C GLU A 70 7.64 -10.53 7.38
N ASP A 71 6.69 -9.80 7.97
CA ASP A 71 5.84 -10.29 9.05
C ASP A 71 4.40 -9.80 8.87
N ARG A 72 3.45 -10.73 8.99
CA ARG A 72 2.03 -10.43 8.76
C ARG A 72 1.49 -9.44 9.78
N ALA A 73 1.83 -9.58 11.06
CA ALA A 73 1.30 -8.72 12.11
C ALA A 73 1.84 -7.29 11.97
N ALA A 74 3.13 -7.15 11.65
CA ALA A 74 3.76 -5.88 11.33
C ALA A 74 3.13 -5.23 10.09
N LEU A 75 2.87 -6.00 9.03
CA LEU A 75 2.18 -5.49 7.84
C LEU A 75 0.74 -5.05 8.17
N GLU A 76 -0.03 -5.84 8.93
CA GLU A 76 -1.39 -5.49 9.37
C GLU A 76 -1.44 -4.26 10.30
N ALA A 77 -0.32 -3.94 10.98
CA ALA A 77 -0.20 -2.72 11.78
C ALA A 77 -0.01 -1.45 10.92
N LEU A 78 0.35 -1.59 9.64
CA LEU A 78 0.50 -0.44 8.73
C LEU A 78 -0.86 0.17 8.37
N PRO A 79 -1.01 1.50 8.39
CA PRO A 79 -2.26 2.18 8.06
C PRO A 79 -2.84 1.77 6.70
N GLY A 80 -4.08 1.30 6.67
CA GLY A 80 -4.76 0.90 5.44
C GLY A 80 -4.28 -0.43 4.84
N VAL A 81 -3.48 -1.22 5.59
CA VAL A 81 -3.11 -2.60 5.26
C VAL A 81 -3.92 -3.55 6.13
N GLY A 82 -4.93 -4.18 5.56
CA GLY A 82 -5.65 -5.29 6.21
C GLY A 82 -5.05 -6.65 5.88
N ARG A 83 -5.52 -7.70 6.54
CA ARG A 83 -5.06 -9.10 6.37
C ARG A 83 -4.88 -9.54 4.91
N LYS A 84 -5.86 -9.24 4.04
CA LYS A 84 -5.77 -9.59 2.60
C LYS A 84 -4.58 -8.90 1.93
N THR A 85 -4.35 -7.62 2.24
CA THR A 85 -3.23 -6.86 1.66
C THR A 85 -1.89 -7.37 2.21
N ALA A 86 -1.81 -7.66 3.51
CA ALA A 86 -0.61 -8.23 4.11
C ALA A 86 -0.23 -9.57 3.46
N ASN A 87 -1.20 -10.48 3.27
CA ASN A 87 -0.96 -11.75 2.60
C ASN A 87 -0.51 -11.57 1.14
N VAL A 88 -1.11 -10.65 0.38
CA VAL A 88 -0.66 -10.37 -0.99
C VAL A 88 0.79 -9.89 -1.01
N VAL A 89 1.19 -9.01 -0.09
CA VAL A 89 2.57 -8.54 0.03
C VAL A 89 3.51 -9.71 0.35
N LEU A 90 3.19 -10.53 1.36
CA LEU A 90 4.02 -11.69 1.73
C LEU A 90 4.16 -12.70 0.59
N ASN A 91 3.08 -12.97 -0.14
CA ASN A 91 3.12 -13.89 -1.28
C ASN A 91 3.92 -13.32 -2.46
N THR A 92 3.64 -12.08 -2.87
CA THR A 92 4.18 -11.50 -4.11
C THR A 92 5.61 -10.96 -3.93
N ALA A 93 5.92 -10.35 -2.78
CA ALA A 93 7.23 -9.74 -2.54
C ALA A 93 8.23 -10.72 -1.89
N PHE A 94 7.74 -11.66 -1.06
CA PHE A 94 8.60 -12.55 -0.26
C PHE A 94 8.39 -14.05 -0.56
N GLY A 95 7.49 -14.40 -1.48
CA GLY A 95 7.29 -15.79 -1.91
C GLY A 95 6.59 -16.69 -0.89
N TRP A 96 5.94 -16.13 0.13
CA TRP A 96 5.23 -16.94 1.13
C TRP A 96 4.05 -17.68 0.50
N PRO A 97 3.77 -18.93 0.90
CA PRO A 97 2.58 -19.67 0.49
C PRO A 97 1.34 -19.18 1.26
N THR A 98 1.11 -17.88 1.37
CA THR A 98 -0.12 -17.35 1.97
C THR A 98 -1.25 -17.52 0.96
N ILE A 99 -2.15 -18.46 1.21
CA ILE A 99 -3.43 -18.50 0.50
C ILE A 99 -4.20 -17.25 0.91
N ALA A 100 -4.40 -16.33 -0.03
CA ALA A 100 -5.31 -15.22 0.14
C ALA A 100 -6.73 -15.79 0.25
N VAL A 101 -7.14 -16.16 1.47
CA VAL A 101 -8.51 -16.58 1.76
C VAL A 101 -9.40 -15.37 1.52
N ASP A 102 -9.98 -15.32 0.33
CA ASP A 102 -11.08 -14.43 -0.01
C ASP A 102 -12.34 -15.05 0.60
N THR A 103 -12.89 -14.43 1.65
CA THR A 103 -14.20 -14.80 2.19
C THR A 103 -15.31 -14.28 1.27
N HIS A 104 -15.36 -14.79 0.04
CA HIS A 104 -16.57 -14.86 -0.79
C HIS A 104 -17.12 -16.30 -0.83
N ILE A 105 -16.95 -17.05 0.27
CA ILE A 105 -17.77 -18.24 0.50
C ILE A 105 -19.16 -17.73 0.89
N PHE A 106 -20.03 -17.58 -0.11
CA PHE A 106 -21.47 -17.77 0.07
C PHE A 106 -21.70 -19.28 0.19
N PRO A 107 -22.04 -19.85 1.37
CA PRO A 107 -22.80 -21.07 1.36
C PRO A 107 -24.24 -20.67 1.02
N GLY A 108 -24.74 -21.20 -0.09
CA GLY A 108 -26.16 -21.07 -0.42
C GLY A 108 -27.02 -21.56 0.75
N MET A 109 -28.01 -20.75 1.10
CA MET A 109 -29.31 -21.20 1.58
C MET A 109 -30.35 -20.18 1.12
#